data_AF-A0A1A8QET6-F1
#
_entry.id   AF-A0A1A8QET6-F1
#
_cell.length_a   1.000
_cell.length_b   1.000
_cell.length_c   1.000
_cell.angle_alpha   90.00
_cell.angle_beta   90.00
_cell.angle_gamma   90.00
#
_symmetry.space_group_name_H-M   'P 1'
#
loop_
_entity.id
_entity.type
_entity.pdbx_description
1 polymer ?
#
loop_
_entity_poly.entity_id
_entity_poly.type
_entity_poly.pdbx_seq_one_letter_code
_entity_poly.pdbx_strand_id
1 'polypeptide(L)'
;MAPNFSKLIIGILCDNQGCLDFGQLNELAHSHFGFEVEDLQSILFDDGLIAIQEDKQQVSGLNKLSPEGLVVAKTALRICQRKYVQCAKCDGLHLCKYFVCGGCTFGPKCKNPHSLDSPHNTKVLERFGLQELTEKQLFQLLLQNDPYLLPEVCSHYNKGNGPFGSCQFTTSCTKLHMCQHSLQGDCRFGSSCKRNHQFTENEMKLFRGYSEEIFKIFTRSTKINSSSWANTRGKLWFSQLLQR
;
A
#
# COMPACT_ATOMS: atom_id res chain seq x y z
N MET A 1 16.39 -26.74 -0.98
CA MET A 1 16.34 -25.35 -1.51
C MET A 1 16.39 -24.44 -0.30
N ALA A 2 17.34 -23.51 -0.24
CA ALA A 2 17.39 -22.55 0.86
C ALA A 2 16.09 -21.71 0.85
N PRO A 3 15.50 -21.41 2.03
CA PRO A 3 14.36 -20.52 2.09
C PRO A 3 14.73 -19.20 1.41
N ASN A 4 13.90 -18.72 0.49
CA ASN A 4 14.08 -17.38 -0.05
C ASN A 4 13.63 -16.41 1.05
N PHE A 5 14.61 -15.95 1.82
CA PHE A 5 14.40 -15.18 3.02
C PHE A 5 13.60 -13.88 2.79
N SER A 6 13.73 -13.26 1.62
CA SER A 6 12.92 -12.10 1.23
C SER A 6 11.41 -12.35 1.34
N LYS A 7 10.96 -13.57 0.99
CA LYS A 7 9.54 -13.95 1.03
C LYS A 7 9.02 -14.09 2.45
N LEU A 8 9.84 -14.64 3.35
CA LEU A 8 9.50 -14.75 4.77
C LEU A 8 9.32 -13.36 5.36
N ILE A 9 10.24 -12.45 5.07
CA ILE A 9 10.15 -11.05 5.52
C ILE A 9 8.91 -10.37 4.94
N ILE A 10 8.62 -10.52 3.64
CA ILE A 10 7.39 -9.97 3.04
C ILE A 10 6.14 -10.56 3.72
N GLY A 11 6.13 -11.85 4.03
CA GLY A 11 5.05 -12.51 4.77
C GLY A 11 4.82 -11.87 6.14
N ILE A 12 5.87 -11.75 6.96
CA ILE A 12 5.83 -11.08 8.28
C ILE A 12 5.29 -9.66 8.15
N LEU A 13 5.82 -8.90 7.19
CA LEU A 13 5.37 -7.53 6.95
C LEU A 13 3.89 -7.52 6.59
N CYS A 14 3.43 -8.37 5.68
CA CYS A 14 2.03 -8.43 5.27
C CYS A 14 1.09 -8.83 6.43
N ASP A 15 1.50 -9.75 7.29
CA ASP A 15 0.74 -10.10 8.50
C ASP A 15 0.65 -8.90 9.48
N ASN A 16 1.63 -8.01 9.42
CA ASN A 16 1.69 -6.75 10.16
C ASN A 16 1.26 -5.54 9.31
N GLN A 17 0.25 -5.73 8.45
CA GLN A 17 -0.35 -4.68 7.63
C GLN A 17 0.64 -3.99 6.67
N GLY A 18 1.63 -4.76 6.23
CA GLY A 18 2.58 -4.47 5.17
C GLY A 18 3.82 -3.67 5.57
N CYS A 19 3.98 -3.31 6.85
CA CYS A 19 5.15 -2.58 7.34
C CYS A 19 5.41 -2.81 8.84
N LEU A 20 6.67 -2.69 9.27
CA LEU A 20 7.12 -2.71 10.66
C LEU A 20 8.29 -1.74 10.84
N ASP A 21 8.56 -1.29 12.07
CA ASP A 21 9.88 -0.74 12.36
C ASP A 21 10.93 -1.86 12.36
N PHE A 22 12.18 -1.50 12.08
CA PHE A 22 13.26 -2.46 11.91
C PHE A 22 13.51 -3.27 13.18
N GLY A 23 13.37 -2.66 14.37
CA GLY A 23 13.49 -3.34 15.66
C GLY A 23 12.46 -4.47 15.82
N GLN A 24 11.17 -4.17 15.61
CA GLN A 24 10.09 -5.16 15.63
C GLN A 24 10.27 -6.24 14.58
N LEU A 25 10.67 -5.85 13.36
CA LEU A 25 10.93 -6.82 12.30
C LEU A 25 12.05 -7.78 12.70
N ASN A 26 13.14 -7.24 13.27
CA ASN A 26 14.28 -8.03 13.71
C ASN A 26 13.90 -9.01 14.84
N GLU A 27 13.13 -8.55 15.84
CA GLU A 27 12.62 -9.41 16.91
C GLU A 27 11.74 -10.55 16.38
N LEU A 28 10.81 -10.25 15.46
CA LEU A 28 9.93 -11.25 14.85
C LEU A 28 10.69 -12.21 13.95
N ALA A 29 11.61 -11.71 13.13
CA ALA A 29 12.42 -12.54 12.25
C ALA A 29 13.33 -13.50 13.06
N HIS A 30 13.98 -12.99 14.11
CA HIS A 30 14.82 -13.81 14.99
C HIS A 30 13.98 -14.88 15.71
N SER A 31 12.87 -14.49 16.34
CA SER A 31 12.04 -15.41 17.13
C SER A 31 11.34 -16.49 16.30
N HIS A 32 10.89 -16.18 15.08
CA HIS A 32 10.13 -17.12 14.26
C HIS A 32 11.00 -17.97 13.34
N PHE A 33 12.17 -17.47 12.92
CA PHE A 33 12.96 -18.10 11.86
C PHE A 33 14.47 -18.17 12.15
N GLY A 34 14.93 -17.62 13.28
CA GLY A 34 16.34 -17.66 13.68
C GLY A 34 17.26 -16.79 12.82
N PHE A 35 16.72 -15.73 12.22
CA PHE A 35 17.53 -14.77 11.47
C PHE A 35 18.52 -14.03 12.37
N GLU A 36 19.76 -13.88 11.91
CA GLU A 36 20.70 -12.90 12.47
C GLU A 36 20.51 -11.53 11.80
N VAL A 37 20.97 -10.47 12.48
CA VAL A 37 20.76 -9.07 12.03
C VAL A 37 21.43 -8.82 10.68
N GLU A 38 22.59 -9.44 10.45
CA GLU A 38 23.36 -9.34 9.21
C GLU A 38 22.59 -9.95 8.01
N ASP A 39 21.86 -11.05 8.22
CA ASP A 39 21.03 -11.67 7.20
C ASP A 39 19.90 -10.73 6.78
N LEU A 40 19.21 -10.14 7.76
CA LEU A 40 18.15 -9.16 7.53
C LEU A 40 18.66 -7.93 6.78
N GLN A 41 19.80 -7.35 7.19
CA GLN A 41 20.35 -6.18 6.51
C GLN A 41 20.67 -6.49 5.04
N SER A 42 21.28 -7.64 4.76
CA SER A 42 21.59 -8.03 3.37
C SER A 42 20.32 -8.09 2.49
N ILE A 43 19.24 -8.70 2.98
CA ILE A 43 17.96 -8.81 2.26
C ILE A 43 17.33 -7.44 2.02
N LEU A 44 17.35 -6.58 3.04
CA LEU A 44 16.70 -5.27 2.99
C LEU A 44 17.31 -4.32 1.96
N PHE A 45 18.60 -4.47 1.66
CA PHE A 45 19.32 -3.60 0.74
C PHE A 45 19.51 -4.17 -0.68
N ASP A 46 19.17 -5.44 -0.93
CA ASP A 46 19.45 -6.11 -2.22
C ASP A 46 18.18 -6.42 -3.05
N ASP A 47 17.02 -6.63 -2.41
CA ASP A 47 15.89 -7.26 -3.11
C ASP A 47 14.92 -6.32 -3.84
N GLY A 48 14.95 -5.01 -3.59
CA GLY A 48 14.01 -4.03 -4.19
C GLY A 48 12.51 -4.26 -3.88
N LEU A 49 12.18 -5.38 -3.23
CA LEU A 49 10.89 -5.76 -2.68
C LEU A 49 10.67 -5.18 -1.28
N ILE A 50 11.62 -4.43 -0.76
CA ILE A 50 11.54 -3.79 0.55
C ILE A 50 12.05 -2.36 0.41
N ALA A 51 11.33 -1.41 1.01
CA ALA A 51 11.75 -0.02 1.10
C ALA A 51 11.98 0.36 2.55
N ILE A 52 13.09 1.06 2.79
CA ILE A 52 13.45 1.66 4.07
C ILE A 52 13.22 3.16 3.98
N GLN A 53 12.62 3.75 5.00
CA GLN A 53 12.60 5.20 5.15
C GLN A 53 13.38 5.61 6.40
N GLU A 54 14.50 6.31 6.21
CA GLU A 54 15.34 6.85 7.28
C GLU A 54 14.68 8.09 7.92
N ASP A 55 14.86 8.23 9.23
CA ASP A 55 14.54 9.50 9.91
C ASP A 55 15.57 10.56 9.50
N LYS A 56 15.15 11.83 9.42
CA LYS A 56 15.96 12.93 8.85
C LYS A 56 17.20 13.32 9.68
N GLN A 57 17.55 12.55 10.71
CA GLN A 57 18.75 12.75 11.52
C GLN A 57 19.84 11.79 11.03
N GLN A 58 20.72 12.33 10.18
CA GLN A 58 21.89 11.63 9.64
C GLN A 58 22.67 10.89 10.73
N VAL A 59 22.99 9.62 10.47
CA VAL A 59 24.26 9.05 10.89
C VAL A 59 24.95 8.51 9.65
N SER A 60 25.80 9.36 9.10
CA SER A 60 26.78 9.03 8.08
C SER A 60 27.66 7.86 8.55
N GLY A 61 27.70 6.77 7.77
CA GLY A 61 28.90 5.93 7.67
C GLY A 61 28.78 4.41 7.80
N LEU A 62 27.63 3.84 8.14
CA LEU A 62 27.46 2.37 8.21
C LEU A 62 26.08 1.98 7.68
N ASN A 63 25.99 0.85 6.96
CA ASN A 63 24.75 0.20 6.47
C ASN A 63 23.85 -0.31 7.63
N LYS A 64 23.67 0.48 8.68
CA LYS A 64 22.99 0.08 9.91
C LYS A 64 21.72 0.89 10.06
N LEU A 65 20.59 0.21 9.86
CA LEU A 65 19.27 0.77 10.09
C LEU A 65 19.08 1.08 11.57
N SER A 66 18.51 2.26 11.85
CA SER A 66 18.06 2.56 13.20
C SER A 66 16.91 1.59 13.56
N PRO A 67 16.78 1.15 14.82
CA PRO A 67 15.67 0.29 15.24
C PRO A 67 14.31 0.88 14.90
N GLU A 68 14.21 2.19 14.82
CA GLU A 68 12.98 2.90 14.49
C GLU A 68 12.71 2.95 12.98
N GLY A 69 13.72 2.72 12.14
CA GLY A 69 13.61 2.80 10.68
C GLY A 69 12.44 1.99 10.14
N LEU A 70 11.58 2.61 9.31
CA LEU A 70 10.38 1.94 8.81
C LEU A 70 10.72 1.04 7.62
N VAL A 71 10.36 -0.22 7.73
CA VAL A 71 10.50 -1.24 6.70
C VAL A 71 9.13 -1.53 6.08
N VAL A 72 9.02 -1.44 4.76
CA VAL A 72 7.76 -1.61 4.04
C VAL A 72 7.90 -2.63 2.91
N ALA A 73 6.96 -3.58 2.84
CA ALA A 73 6.94 -4.54 1.74
C ALA A 73 6.49 -3.87 0.43
N LYS A 74 7.31 -4.03 -0.61
CA LYS A 74 7.10 -3.50 -1.94
C LYS A 74 7.02 -4.63 -2.96
N THR A 75 6.31 -4.35 -4.04
CA THR A 75 6.30 -5.21 -5.21
C THR A 75 5.93 -4.40 -6.44
N ALA A 76 6.37 -4.86 -7.60
CA ALA A 76 5.88 -4.37 -8.89
C ALA A 76 4.64 -5.13 -9.39
N LEU A 77 4.17 -6.15 -8.64
CA LEU A 77 2.96 -6.90 -8.97
C LEU A 77 1.70 -6.01 -8.93
N ARG A 78 0.86 -6.09 -9.95
CA ARG A 78 -0.40 -5.31 -10.08
C ARG A 78 -1.55 -6.20 -10.52
N ILE A 79 -2.78 -5.71 -10.38
CA ILE A 79 -3.95 -6.29 -11.04
C ILE A 79 -3.97 -5.87 -12.50
N CYS A 80 -4.27 -6.82 -13.39
CA CYS A 80 -4.48 -6.51 -14.79
C CYS A 80 -5.76 -5.68 -14.97
N GLN A 81 -5.64 -4.52 -15.61
CA GLN A 81 -6.77 -3.63 -15.89
C GLN A 81 -7.49 -3.98 -17.21
N ARG A 82 -6.98 -4.95 -17.98
CA ARG A 82 -7.62 -5.42 -19.22
C ARG A 82 -8.76 -6.36 -18.89
N LYS A 83 -9.75 -6.42 -19.79
CA LYS A 83 -10.83 -7.42 -19.69
C LYS A 83 -10.20 -8.81 -19.72
N TYR A 84 -10.43 -9.59 -18.66
CA TYR A 84 -9.85 -10.93 -18.48
C TYR A 84 -10.01 -11.81 -19.73
N VAL A 85 -11.22 -11.83 -20.32
CA VAL A 85 -11.56 -12.59 -21.54
C VAL A 85 -10.74 -12.22 -22.79
N GLN A 86 -10.04 -11.09 -22.78
CA GLN A 86 -9.25 -10.58 -23.91
C GLN A 86 -7.74 -10.51 -23.57
N CYS A 87 -7.33 -10.97 -22.39
CA CYS A 87 -5.96 -10.86 -21.92
C CYS A 87 -5.28 -12.24 -21.88
N ALA A 88 -4.56 -12.58 -22.96
CA ALA A 88 -3.91 -13.89 -23.09
C ALA A 88 -2.54 -13.98 -22.38
N LYS A 89 -1.77 -12.88 -22.35
CA LYS A 89 -0.45 -12.79 -21.68
C LYS A 89 -0.26 -11.40 -21.10
N CYS A 90 0.07 -11.33 -19.81
CA CYS A 90 0.42 -10.10 -19.10
C CYS A 90 1.19 -10.41 -17.81
N ASP A 91 1.73 -9.38 -17.17
CA ASP A 91 2.41 -9.48 -15.88
C ASP A 91 1.50 -9.14 -14.68
N GLY A 92 0.21 -8.91 -14.94
CA GLY A 92 -0.77 -8.58 -13.90
C GLY A 92 -1.61 -9.79 -13.49
N LEU A 93 -2.06 -9.80 -12.24
CA LEU A 93 -3.03 -10.77 -11.75
C LEU A 93 -4.40 -10.53 -12.38
N HIS A 94 -5.02 -11.62 -12.84
CA HIS A 94 -6.41 -11.60 -13.26
C HIS A 94 -7.30 -11.82 -12.04
N LEU A 95 -7.71 -10.71 -11.41
CA LEU A 95 -8.56 -10.69 -10.22
C LEU A 95 -9.57 -9.56 -10.31
N CYS A 96 -10.72 -9.75 -9.66
CA CYS A 96 -11.66 -8.69 -9.42
C CYS A 96 -11.08 -7.68 -8.41
N LYS A 97 -10.92 -6.42 -8.82
CA LYS A 97 -10.53 -5.32 -7.90
C LYS A 97 -11.38 -5.30 -6.63
N TYR A 98 -12.70 -5.41 -6.76
CA TYR A 98 -13.59 -5.35 -5.60
C TYR A 98 -13.48 -6.59 -4.71
N PHE A 99 -13.05 -7.73 -5.24
CA PHE A 99 -12.77 -8.92 -4.44
C PHE A 99 -11.51 -8.70 -3.59
N VAL A 100 -10.44 -8.19 -4.20
CA VAL A 100 -9.19 -7.85 -3.50
C VAL A 100 -9.44 -6.78 -2.42
N CYS A 101 -10.31 -5.80 -2.68
CA CYS A 101 -10.70 -4.83 -1.66
C CYS A 101 -11.63 -5.42 -0.58
N GLY A 102 -12.28 -6.57 -0.82
CA GLY A 102 -13.20 -7.20 0.14
C GLY A 102 -14.68 -6.78 0.03
N GLY A 103 -15.08 -6.11 -1.06
CA GLY A 103 -16.42 -5.55 -1.23
C GLY A 103 -17.13 -5.94 -2.53
N CYS A 104 -16.75 -7.03 -3.19
CA CYS A 104 -17.46 -7.48 -4.39
C CYS A 104 -18.83 -8.07 -4.03
N THR A 105 -19.90 -7.39 -4.44
CA THR A 105 -21.29 -7.83 -4.20
C THR A 105 -21.82 -8.85 -5.22
N PHE A 106 -21.10 -9.07 -6.32
CA PHE A 106 -21.52 -9.99 -7.38
C PHE A 106 -21.22 -11.47 -7.07
N GLY A 107 -20.31 -11.74 -6.13
CA GLY A 107 -19.93 -13.09 -5.73
C GLY A 107 -19.64 -14.01 -6.94
N PRO A 108 -20.24 -15.21 -7.03
CA PRO A 108 -20.04 -16.14 -8.15
C PRO A 108 -20.47 -15.61 -9.52
N LYS A 109 -21.33 -14.57 -9.58
CA LYS A 109 -21.79 -13.96 -10.84
C LYS A 109 -20.85 -12.86 -11.35
N CYS A 110 -19.74 -12.60 -10.66
CA CYS A 110 -18.78 -11.58 -11.05
C CYS A 110 -18.12 -11.95 -12.39
N LYS A 111 -18.02 -10.99 -13.30
CA LYS A 111 -17.35 -11.18 -14.61
C LYS A 111 -15.83 -11.22 -14.49
N ASN A 112 -15.28 -10.79 -13.35
CA ASN A 112 -13.85 -10.81 -13.06
C ASN A 112 -13.55 -11.98 -12.11
N PRO A 113 -12.42 -12.70 -12.27
CA PRO A 113 -12.09 -13.86 -11.43
C PRO A 113 -11.94 -13.50 -9.95
N HIS A 114 -12.36 -14.40 -9.06
CA HIS A 114 -12.21 -14.32 -7.61
C HIS A 114 -11.30 -15.43 -7.06
N SER A 115 -10.38 -15.95 -7.89
CA SER A 115 -9.46 -17.00 -7.48
C SER A 115 -8.05 -16.67 -7.96
N LEU A 116 -7.08 -16.87 -7.06
CA LEU A 116 -5.66 -16.87 -7.39
C LEU A 116 -5.25 -18.15 -8.12
N ASP A 117 -6.03 -19.23 -7.98
CA ASP A 117 -5.76 -20.53 -8.58
C ASP A 117 -6.16 -20.54 -10.06
N SER A 118 -5.31 -19.93 -10.88
CA SER A 118 -5.38 -20.07 -12.33
C SER A 118 -3.97 -20.24 -12.89
N PRO A 119 -3.79 -21.00 -13.97
CA PRO A 119 -2.47 -21.21 -14.56
C PRO A 119 -1.73 -19.92 -14.93
N HIS A 120 -2.47 -18.84 -15.23
CA HIS A 120 -1.89 -17.51 -15.47
C HIS A 120 -1.39 -16.87 -14.17
N ASN A 121 -2.24 -16.79 -13.14
CA ASN A 121 -1.89 -16.17 -11.87
C ASN A 121 -0.74 -16.92 -11.18
N THR A 122 -0.71 -18.25 -11.23
CA THR A 122 0.41 -19.06 -10.70
C THR A 122 1.74 -18.65 -11.34
N LYS A 123 1.80 -18.56 -12.66
CA LYS A 123 3.01 -18.14 -13.39
C LYS A 123 3.42 -16.70 -13.09
N VAL A 124 2.45 -15.81 -12.93
CA VAL A 124 2.72 -14.42 -12.51
C VAL A 124 3.31 -14.43 -11.10
N LEU A 125 2.69 -15.10 -10.14
CA LEU A 125 3.19 -15.17 -8.76
C LEU A 125 4.58 -15.78 -8.68
N GLU A 126 4.86 -16.86 -9.40
CA GLU A 126 6.19 -17.47 -9.48
C GLU A 126 7.25 -16.49 -10.03
N ARG A 127 6.91 -15.73 -11.07
CA ARG A 127 7.80 -14.72 -11.67
C ARG A 127 8.17 -13.61 -10.68
N PHE A 128 7.23 -13.20 -9.84
CA PHE A 128 7.46 -12.22 -8.79
C PHE A 128 7.98 -12.85 -7.48
N GLY A 129 8.11 -14.18 -7.41
CA GLY A 129 8.54 -14.89 -6.21
C GLY A 129 7.54 -14.88 -5.06
N LEU A 130 6.24 -14.68 -5.34
CA LEU A 130 5.18 -14.47 -4.33
C LEU A 130 4.21 -15.65 -4.22
N GLN A 131 4.51 -16.81 -4.82
CA GLN A 131 3.63 -17.98 -4.86
C GLN A 131 3.40 -18.66 -3.50
N GLU A 132 4.27 -18.39 -2.52
CA GLU A 132 4.18 -18.95 -1.16
C GLU A 132 3.37 -18.06 -0.21
N LEU A 133 3.02 -16.84 -0.62
CA LEU A 133 2.18 -15.95 0.18
C LEU A 133 0.73 -16.43 0.17
N THR A 134 0.08 -16.30 1.32
CA THR A 134 -1.36 -16.54 1.44
C THR A 134 -2.17 -15.49 0.67
N GLU A 135 -3.42 -15.80 0.35
CA GLU A 135 -4.34 -14.83 -0.28
C GLU A 135 -4.44 -13.53 0.52
N LYS A 136 -4.54 -13.63 1.86
CA LYS A 136 -4.58 -12.47 2.75
C LYS A 136 -3.32 -11.61 2.61
N GLN A 137 -2.14 -12.22 2.63
CA GLN A 137 -0.87 -11.51 2.49
C GLN A 137 -0.72 -10.88 1.11
N LEU A 138 -1.11 -11.58 0.04
CA LEU A 138 -1.10 -11.04 -1.32
C LEU A 138 -2.03 -9.85 -1.48
N PHE A 139 -3.23 -9.88 -0.90
CA PHE A 139 -4.15 -8.76 -0.98
C PHE A 139 -3.62 -7.56 -0.21
N GLN A 140 -3.06 -7.76 0.98
CA GLN A 140 -2.36 -6.72 1.72
C GLN A 140 -1.23 -6.08 0.88
N LEU A 141 -0.39 -6.92 0.26
CA LEU A 141 0.72 -6.48 -0.56
C LEU A 141 0.26 -5.71 -1.81
N LEU A 142 -0.80 -6.17 -2.47
CA LEU A 142 -1.39 -5.50 -3.64
C LEU A 142 -1.97 -4.15 -3.26
N LEU A 143 -2.75 -4.07 -2.19
CA LEU A 143 -3.39 -2.82 -1.77
C LEU A 143 -2.37 -1.71 -1.51
N GLN A 144 -1.20 -2.07 -1.00
CA GLN A 144 -0.11 -1.14 -0.69
C GLN A 144 0.86 -0.84 -1.81
N ASN A 145 0.66 -1.47 -2.97
CA ASN A 145 1.56 -1.30 -4.10
C ASN A 145 0.83 -0.96 -5.41
N ASP A 146 -0.46 -1.27 -5.53
CA ASP A 146 -1.25 -1.05 -6.73
C ASP A 146 -2.20 0.15 -6.59
N PRO A 147 -1.87 1.32 -7.19
CA PRO A 147 -2.74 2.49 -7.18
C PRO A 147 -4.12 2.22 -7.78
N TYR A 148 -4.25 1.25 -8.69
CA TYR A 148 -5.55 0.88 -9.28
C TYR A 148 -6.55 0.45 -8.22
N LEU A 149 -6.07 -0.09 -7.10
CA LEU A 149 -6.90 -0.54 -6.00
C LEU A 149 -7.37 0.57 -5.07
N LEU A 150 -6.96 1.82 -5.28
CA LEU A 150 -7.27 2.93 -4.37
C LEU A 150 -8.23 3.95 -4.99
N PRO A 151 -8.99 4.74 -4.17
CA PRO A 151 -9.78 5.84 -4.68
C PRO A 151 -8.89 6.95 -5.27
N GLU A 152 -9.21 7.45 -6.46
CA GLU A 152 -8.44 8.51 -7.10
C GLU A 152 -8.61 9.86 -6.39
N VAL A 153 -7.57 10.67 -6.35
CA VAL A 153 -7.65 12.04 -5.86
C VAL A 153 -8.39 12.92 -6.87
N CYS A 154 -9.33 13.73 -6.40
CA CYS A 154 -10.06 14.67 -7.24
C CYS A 154 -9.17 15.86 -7.59
N SER A 155 -8.74 15.95 -8.86
CA SER A 155 -7.95 17.07 -9.36
C SER A 155 -8.71 18.39 -9.34
N HIS A 156 -10.04 18.37 -9.57
CA HIS A 156 -10.90 19.55 -9.50
C HIS A 156 -11.04 20.08 -8.08
N TYR A 157 -11.08 19.19 -7.09
CA TYR A 157 -11.03 19.58 -5.68
C TYR A 157 -9.73 20.32 -5.37
N ASN A 158 -8.60 19.90 -5.93
CA ASN A 158 -7.30 20.57 -5.68
C ASN A 158 -7.12 21.90 -6.45
N LYS A 159 -8.11 22.34 -7.23
CA LYS A 159 -8.08 23.59 -8.01
C LYS A 159 -9.22 24.54 -7.61
N GLY A 160 -9.10 25.82 -7.93
CA GLY A 160 -10.15 26.82 -7.66
C GLY A 160 -10.29 27.23 -6.20
N ASN A 161 -11.33 28.03 -5.89
CA ASN A 161 -11.61 28.57 -4.56
C ASN A 161 -12.80 27.86 -3.90
N GLY A 162 -13.00 28.12 -2.60
CA GLY A 162 -14.13 27.57 -1.84
C GLY A 162 -13.91 26.14 -1.32
N PRO A 163 -14.87 25.62 -0.53
CA PRO A 163 -14.70 24.37 0.24
C PRO A 163 -14.50 23.13 -0.62
N PHE A 164 -15.00 23.13 -1.86
CA PHE A 164 -14.88 22.01 -2.80
C PHE A 164 -13.98 22.33 -4.02
N GLY A 165 -13.32 23.49 -4.01
CA GLY A 165 -12.55 23.94 -5.17
C GLY A 165 -13.43 24.06 -6.42
N SER A 166 -12.92 23.57 -7.55
CA SER A 166 -13.65 23.54 -8.83
C SER A 166 -14.47 22.25 -9.03
N CYS A 167 -14.58 21.37 -8.03
CA CYS A 167 -15.35 20.14 -8.15
C CYS A 167 -16.86 20.42 -8.09
N GLN A 168 -17.56 20.18 -9.19
CA GLN A 168 -19.02 20.38 -9.29
C GLN A 168 -19.83 19.31 -8.56
N PHE A 169 -19.22 18.14 -8.29
CA PHE A 169 -19.90 17.03 -7.61
C PHE A 169 -19.95 17.18 -6.09
N THR A 170 -19.15 18.09 -5.51
CA THR A 170 -19.15 18.40 -4.07
C THR A 170 -19.11 17.12 -3.20
N THR A 171 -20.12 16.88 -2.36
CA THR A 171 -20.22 15.72 -1.47
C THR A 171 -20.62 14.42 -2.17
N SER A 172 -21.06 14.48 -3.43
CA SER A 172 -21.38 13.33 -4.28
C SER A 172 -20.22 12.87 -5.17
N CYS A 173 -19.05 13.52 -5.07
CA CYS A 173 -17.88 13.13 -5.83
C CYS A 173 -17.42 11.72 -5.44
N THR A 174 -17.14 10.89 -6.45
CA THR A 174 -16.62 9.53 -6.26
C THR A 174 -15.09 9.50 -6.16
N LYS A 175 -14.44 10.67 -6.20
CA LYS A 175 -12.99 10.85 -6.05
C LYS A 175 -12.69 11.51 -4.70
N LEU A 176 -11.50 11.23 -4.18
CA LEU A 176 -11.04 11.67 -2.89
C LEU A 176 -10.79 13.18 -2.86
N HIS A 177 -11.51 13.90 -1.98
CA HIS A 177 -11.33 15.32 -1.72
C HIS A 177 -10.29 15.57 -0.62
N MET A 178 -9.03 15.28 -0.94
CA MET A 178 -7.88 15.56 -0.07
C MET A 178 -6.81 16.38 -0.79
N CYS A 179 -6.03 17.12 0.00
CA CYS A 179 -4.91 17.92 -0.47
C CYS A 179 -3.84 17.03 -1.11
N GLN A 180 -3.65 17.16 -2.41
CA GLN A 180 -2.63 16.40 -3.15
C GLN A 180 -1.23 16.60 -2.57
N HIS A 181 -0.87 17.83 -2.20
CA HIS A 181 0.44 18.12 -1.60
C HIS A 181 0.59 17.54 -0.19
N SER A 182 -0.51 17.45 0.57
CA SER A 182 -0.45 16.81 1.89
C SER A 182 -0.19 15.33 1.74
N LEU A 183 -0.79 14.71 0.72
CA LEU A 183 -0.58 13.31 0.37
C LEU A 183 0.87 13.03 -0.07
N GLN A 184 1.51 14.00 -0.72
CA GLN A 184 2.93 13.94 -1.11
C GLN A 184 3.88 14.25 0.04
N GLY A 185 3.38 14.86 1.12
CA GLY A 185 4.20 15.35 2.22
C GLY A 185 4.98 16.63 1.91
N ASP A 186 4.61 17.35 0.85
CA ASP A 186 5.24 18.61 0.40
C ASP A 186 4.32 19.83 0.59
N CYS A 187 3.14 19.66 1.23
CA CYS A 187 2.24 20.77 1.52
C CYS A 187 2.90 21.81 2.43
N ARG A 188 3.17 22.99 1.85
CA ARG A 188 3.80 24.13 2.55
C ARG A 188 2.84 24.91 3.45
N PHE A 189 1.54 24.65 3.36
CA PHE A 189 0.51 25.41 4.08
C PHE A 189 0.17 24.83 5.45
N GLY A 190 0.55 23.58 5.74
CA GLY A 190 0.29 22.94 7.03
C GLY A 190 -1.19 23.05 7.44
N SER A 191 -1.44 23.49 8.67
CA SER A 191 -2.80 23.71 9.20
C SER A 191 -3.57 24.84 8.52
N SER A 192 -2.89 25.74 7.80
CA SER A 192 -3.51 26.84 7.05
C SER A 192 -3.92 26.45 5.62
N CYS A 193 -3.75 25.18 5.26
CA CYS A 193 -4.16 24.69 3.96
C CYS A 193 -5.68 24.79 3.78
N LYS A 194 -6.12 25.27 2.61
CA LYS A 194 -7.54 25.34 2.24
C LYS A 194 -8.14 23.99 1.85
N ARG A 195 -7.33 22.91 1.88
CA ARG A 195 -7.69 21.55 1.49
C ARG A 195 -7.54 20.62 2.66
N ASN A 196 -8.36 19.57 2.69
CA ASN A 196 -8.37 18.60 3.77
C ASN A 196 -7.06 17.79 3.80
N HIS A 197 -6.48 17.69 4.99
CA HIS A 197 -5.32 16.84 5.27
C HIS A 197 -5.70 15.53 5.98
N GLN A 198 -7.00 15.34 6.24
CA GLN A 198 -7.57 14.18 6.91
C GLN A 198 -8.82 13.71 6.17
N PHE A 199 -9.12 12.42 6.25
CA PHE A 199 -10.38 11.88 5.74
C PHE A 199 -11.55 12.42 6.56
N THR A 200 -12.50 13.08 5.90
CA THR A 200 -13.81 13.40 6.48
C THR A 200 -14.75 12.21 6.31
N GLU A 201 -15.91 12.25 6.96
CA GLU A 201 -16.94 11.22 6.80
C GLU A 201 -17.33 10.95 5.34
N ASN A 202 -17.26 11.96 4.45
CA ASN A 202 -17.55 11.75 3.04
C ASN A 202 -16.46 10.94 2.33
N GLU A 203 -15.19 11.20 2.60
CA GLU A 203 -14.12 10.39 2.03
C GLU A 203 -14.15 8.96 2.58
N MET A 204 -14.55 8.79 3.85
CA MET A 204 -14.73 7.47 4.45
C MET A 204 -15.76 6.61 3.71
N LYS A 205 -16.75 7.23 3.05
CA LYS A 205 -17.74 6.51 2.22
C LYS A 205 -17.12 5.85 0.99
N LEU A 206 -16.04 6.42 0.46
CA LEU A 206 -15.32 5.86 -0.70
C LEU A 206 -14.67 4.51 -0.38
N PHE A 207 -14.48 4.22 0.91
CA PHE A 207 -13.90 2.98 1.41
C PHE A 207 -14.94 1.95 1.87
N ARG A 208 -16.25 2.20 1.73
CA ARG A 208 -17.30 1.25 2.18
C ARG A 208 -17.26 -0.14 1.52
N GLY A 209 -16.59 -0.27 0.37
CA GLY A 209 -16.33 -1.55 -0.29
C GLY A 209 -14.96 -2.15 0.04
N TYR A 210 -14.25 -1.59 1.02
CA TYR A 210 -12.99 -2.11 1.52
C TYR A 210 -13.23 -2.83 2.84
N SER A 211 -12.48 -3.90 3.12
CA SER A 211 -12.55 -4.55 4.43
C SER A 211 -12.15 -3.60 5.55
N GLU A 212 -12.63 -3.84 6.78
CA GLU A 212 -12.30 -3.02 7.94
C GLU A 212 -10.79 -2.96 8.22
N GLU A 213 -10.07 -4.06 7.95
CA GLU A 213 -8.61 -4.12 8.09
C GLU A 213 -7.96 -3.08 7.15
N ILE A 214 -8.42 -3.03 5.90
CA ILE A 214 -7.90 -2.12 4.88
C ILE A 214 -8.25 -0.67 5.21
N PHE A 215 -9.47 -0.43 5.72
CA PHE A 215 -9.88 0.88 6.19
C PHE A 215 -9.02 1.39 7.36
N LYS A 216 -8.67 0.52 8.33
CA LYS A 216 -7.79 0.87 9.46
C LYS A 216 -6.39 1.26 8.97
N ILE A 217 -5.90 0.64 7.90
CA ILE A 217 -4.61 0.98 7.28
C ILE A 217 -4.65 2.39 6.68
N PHE A 218 -5.72 2.76 5.98
CA PHE A 218 -5.85 4.11 5.41
C PHE A 218 -6.01 5.19 6.50
N THR A 219 -6.85 4.94 7.49
CA THR A 219 -7.23 5.98 8.46
C THR A 219 -6.17 6.26 9.52
N ARG A 220 -5.34 5.27 9.88
CA ARG A 220 -4.15 5.47 10.73
C ARG A 220 -3.09 6.35 10.05
N SER A 221 -3.02 6.30 8.73
CA SER A 221 -2.10 7.10 7.93
C SER A 221 -2.45 8.60 7.86
N THR A 222 -3.69 8.98 8.21
CA THR A 222 -4.16 10.38 8.21
C THR A 222 -4.38 10.98 9.58
N LYS A 223 -4.33 10.17 10.65
CA LYS A 223 -4.54 10.66 12.00
C LYS A 223 -3.23 11.23 12.57
N ILE A 224 -3.18 12.57 12.52
CA ILE A 224 -2.59 13.48 13.52
C ILE A 224 -1.14 13.96 13.27
N ASN A 225 -1.01 15.28 13.48
CA ASN A 225 0.17 16.04 13.85
C ASN A 225 1.16 15.26 14.74
N SER A 226 2.44 15.64 14.66
CA SER A 226 3.45 15.47 15.71
C SER A 226 4.01 14.07 16.05
N SER A 227 3.79 13.01 15.27
CA SER A 227 4.72 11.86 15.30
C SER A 227 5.31 11.61 13.91
N SER A 228 6.64 11.52 13.83
CA SER A 228 7.40 11.32 12.57
C SER A 228 6.87 10.13 11.76
N TRP A 229 6.36 9.11 12.46
CA TRP A 229 6.05 7.77 11.94
C TRP A 229 4.69 7.62 11.23
N ALA A 230 3.60 8.17 11.78
CA ALA A 230 2.27 8.11 11.14
C ALA A 230 2.24 8.87 9.81
N ASN A 231 3.04 9.93 9.72
CA ASN A 231 3.23 10.76 8.54
C ASN A 231 3.98 10.00 7.42
N THR A 232 4.88 9.07 7.77
CA THR A 232 5.76 8.32 6.87
C THR A 232 5.03 7.15 6.21
N ARG A 233 4.31 6.34 7.00
CA ARG A 233 3.45 5.27 6.48
C ARG A 233 2.37 5.81 5.54
N GLY A 234 1.75 6.94 5.90
CA GLY A 234 0.79 7.61 5.02
C GLY A 234 1.43 8.10 3.73
N LYS A 235 2.56 8.80 3.79
CA LYS A 235 3.25 9.30 2.57
C LYS A 235 3.61 8.20 1.58
N LEU A 236 4.00 7.00 2.02
CA LEU A 236 4.33 5.90 1.11
C LEU A 236 3.11 5.36 0.36
N TRP A 237 1.97 5.24 1.03
CA TRP A 237 0.70 4.85 0.39
C TRP A 237 0.09 5.98 -0.45
N PHE A 238 0.26 7.22 0.01
CA PHE A 238 -0.32 8.41 -0.63
C PHE A 238 0.50 8.92 -1.82
N SER A 239 1.81 8.72 -1.84
CA SER A 239 2.63 8.96 -3.03
C SER A 239 2.22 8.04 -4.19
N GLN A 240 1.75 6.83 -3.91
CA GLN A 240 1.25 5.90 -4.93
C GLN A 240 -0.12 6.29 -5.50
N LEU A 241 -1.02 6.88 -4.70
CA LEU A 241 -2.30 7.43 -5.16
C LEU A 241 -2.16 8.43 -6.31
N LEU A 242 -1.00 9.07 -6.42
CA LEU A 242 -0.72 10.18 -7.33
C LEU A 242 0.07 9.74 -8.56
N GLN A 243 0.39 8.46 -8.69
CA GLN A 243 1.03 7.87 -9.87
C GLN A 243 0.01 7.42 -10.95
N ARG A 244 -1.25 7.87 -10.86
CA ARG A 244 -2.32 7.63 -11.84
C ARG A 244 -2.74 8.92 -12.51
#